data_AF-A0A933NM57-F1
#
_entry.id   AF-A0A933NM57-F1
#
_cell.length_a   1.000
_cell.length_b   1.000
_cell.length_c   1.000
_cell.angle_alpha   90.00
_cell.angle_beta   90.00
_cell.angle_gamma   90.00
#
_symmetry.space_group_name_H-M   'P 1'
#
loop_
_entity.id
_entity.type
_entity.pdbx_description
1 polymer ?
#
loop_
_entity_poly.entity_id
_entity_poly.type
_entity_poly.pdbx_seq_one_letter_code
_entity_poly.pdbx_strand_id
1 'polypeptide(L)'
;MSFEIYGVPKCPECREELAAKSLTVECGSCGHQIRPERRCGRPWSMGCVGAIALMLLVLGAYADHESSRMHSRMRAGVTARLQELRERNGLLSQQLFAARQALRHTEARERCGLARIEMLREKLIELARQRDEAIRSADQAAVEGEDLLGALDDEDARLQLDIEFLEDLAVRHPDDAEIRIRLASAYSELDASDYSSKMLEHARRALDIDPRLYPRVRRFLGASGGSDELDGLIARLLERAGDRPLTADESRRFSEDVDRMVHESVGR
;
A
#
# COMPACT_ATOMS: atom_id res chain seq x y z
N MET A 1 -59.24 20.73 -38.07
CA MET A 1 -58.65 19.63 -37.28
C MET A 1 -59.74 18.62 -37.03
N SER A 2 -59.70 17.53 -37.78
CA SER A 2 -60.68 16.45 -37.77
C SER A 2 -60.32 15.47 -36.66
N PHE A 3 -61.27 15.12 -35.80
CA PHE A 3 -61.09 14.05 -34.81
C PHE A 3 -61.84 12.80 -35.31
N GLU A 4 -61.07 11.84 -35.83
CA GLU A 4 -61.51 10.48 -36.03
C GLU A 4 -61.59 9.78 -34.67
N ILE A 5 -62.78 9.31 -34.30
CA ILE A 5 -62.96 8.39 -33.18
C ILE A 5 -63.03 6.98 -33.76
N TYR A 6 -61.91 6.28 -33.74
CA TYR A 6 -61.85 4.83 -33.92
C TYR A 6 -62.21 4.13 -32.61
N GLY A 7 -63.02 3.06 -32.70
CA GLY A 7 -63.10 2.07 -31.62
C GLY A 7 -64.46 1.44 -31.37
N VAL A 8 -65.16 0.98 -32.41
CA VAL A 8 -66.22 -0.04 -32.24
C VAL A 8 -65.56 -1.41 -32.41
N PRO A 9 -65.55 -2.30 -31.40
CA PRO A 9 -65.15 -3.67 -31.63
C PRO A 9 -66.24 -4.39 -32.45
N LYS A 10 -65.90 -4.71 -33.70
CA LYS A 10 -66.62 -5.64 -34.56
C LYS A 10 -66.25 -7.06 -34.13
N CYS A 11 -67.07 -7.68 -33.28
CA CYS A 11 -67.05 -9.14 -33.13
C CYS A 11 -68.19 -9.74 -33.99
N PRO A 12 -67.88 -10.62 -34.96
CA PRO A 12 -68.89 -11.18 -35.86
C PRO A 12 -69.82 -12.22 -35.21
N GLU A 13 -69.52 -12.71 -34.01
CA GLU A 13 -70.33 -13.73 -33.30
C GLU A 13 -71.52 -13.16 -32.51
N CYS A 14 -71.59 -11.85 -32.27
CA CYS A 14 -72.74 -11.23 -31.58
C CYS A 14 -73.84 -10.76 -32.54
N ARG A 15 -73.73 -11.02 -33.86
CA ARG A 15 -74.69 -10.56 -34.88
C ARG A 15 -75.76 -11.60 -35.22
N GLU A 16 -75.59 -12.86 -34.82
CA GLU A 16 -76.54 -13.93 -35.12
C GLU A 16 -77.49 -14.29 -33.96
N GLU A 17 -77.19 -13.92 -32.71
CA GLU A 17 -78.09 -14.18 -31.57
C GLU A 17 -79.21 -13.13 -31.36
N LEU A 18 -79.17 -12.00 -32.07
CA LEU A 18 -80.22 -10.97 -32.02
C LEU A 18 -81.22 -11.05 -33.18
N ALA A 19 -81.02 -11.95 -34.15
CA ALA A 19 -81.95 -12.17 -35.26
C ALA A 19 -82.92 -13.35 -35.06
N ALA A 20 -82.76 -14.14 -33.99
CA ALA A 20 -83.49 -15.41 -33.79
C ALA A 20 -84.39 -15.46 -32.55
N LYS A 21 -84.71 -14.33 -31.92
CA LYS A 21 -85.75 -14.27 -30.87
C LYS A 21 -86.96 -13.50 -31.39
N SER A 22 -87.77 -14.18 -32.21
CA SER A 22 -89.16 -13.79 -32.41
C SER A 22 -89.87 -13.90 -31.06
N LEU A 23 -89.99 -12.76 -30.37
CA LEU A 23 -90.84 -12.60 -29.20
C LEU A 23 -92.30 -12.80 -29.63
N THR A 24 -92.76 -14.05 -29.58
CA THR A 24 -94.18 -14.36 -29.53
C THR A 24 -94.67 -13.98 -28.14
N VAL A 25 -95.27 -12.79 -28.03
CA VAL A 25 -95.96 -12.36 -26.82
C VAL A 25 -97.34 -12.99 -26.85
N GLU A 26 -97.60 -13.94 -25.96
CA GLU A 26 -98.94 -14.46 -25.74
C GLU A 26 -99.78 -13.45 -24.94
N CYS A 27 -100.93 -13.07 -25.47
CA CYS A 27 -101.90 -12.24 -24.75
C CYS A 27 -102.59 -13.11 -23.69
N GLY A 28 -102.25 -12.91 -22.41
CA GLY A 28 -102.77 -13.68 -21.27
C GLY A 28 -104.28 -13.61 -21.01
N SER A 29 -105.09 -13.02 -21.89
CA SER A 29 -106.56 -13.02 -21.78
C SER A 29 -107.27 -13.77 -22.93
N CYS A 30 -106.57 -14.10 -24.02
CA CYS A 30 -107.09 -14.89 -25.12
C CYS A 30 -105.92 -15.59 -25.83
N GLY A 31 -105.68 -16.87 -25.55
CA GLY A 31 -104.54 -17.64 -26.05
C GLY A 31 -104.53 -17.83 -27.58
N HIS A 32 -104.21 -16.78 -28.34
CA HIS A 32 -104.05 -16.81 -29.79
C HIS A 32 -102.67 -16.30 -30.20
N GLN A 33 -101.98 -17.12 -31.00
CA GLN A 33 -100.71 -16.78 -31.63
C GLN A 33 -100.94 -15.77 -32.75
N ILE A 34 -100.34 -14.59 -32.62
CA ILE A 34 -100.45 -13.51 -33.60
C ILE A 34 -99.37 -13.71 -34.67
N ARG A 35 -99.77 -14.17 -35.87
CA ARG A 35 -98.97 -14.03 -37.10
C ARG A 35 -99.12 -12.60 -37.65
N PRO A 36 -98.05 -11.92 -38.06
CA PRO A 36 -98.10 -10.50 -38.39
C PRO A 36 -98.53 -10.25 -39.83
N GLU A 37 -99.64 -10.82 -40.29
CA GLU A 37 -100.21 -10.54 -41.61
C GLU A 37 -101.72 -10.72 -41.55
N ARG A 38 -102.42 -9.76 -40.93
CA ARG A 38 -103.85 -9.46 -41.15
C ARG A 38 -104.19 -8.14 -40.48
N ARG A 39 -104.51 -7.12 -41.29
CA ARG A 39 -105.05 -5.84 -40.81
C ARG A 39 -106.47 -6.08 -40.30
N CYS A 40 -106.65 -6.14 -38.99
CA CYS A 40 -107.97 -6.10 -38.37
C CYS A 40 -108.50 -4.66 -38.36
N GLY A 41 -109.46 -4.37 -39.24
CA GLY A 41 -110.20 -3.11 -39.31
C GLY A 41 -111.30 -3.00 -38.24
N ARG A 42 -110.92 -2.96 -36.97
CA ARG A 42 -111.77 -2.47 -35.88
C ARG A 42 -111.04 -1.37 -35.13
N PRO A 43 -111.67 -0.20 -34.88
CA PRO A 43 -111.02 0.89 -34.16
C PRO A 43 -110.65 0.39 -32.77
N TRP A 44 -109.37 0.45 -32.45
CA TRP A 44 -108.88 0.13 -31.12
C TRP A 44 -109.57 1.09 -30.16
N SER A 45 -110.14 0.56 -29.07
CA SER A 45 -110.69 1.43 -28.04
C SER A 45 -109.58 2.38 -27.56
N MET A 46 -109.90 3.66 -27.33
CA MET A 46 -108.92 4.67 -26.90
C MET A 46 -108.08 4.20 -25.68
N GLY A 47 -108.64 3.32 -24.84
CA GLY A 47 -107.92 2.70 -23.72
C GLY A 47 -106.73 1.82 -24.12
N CYS A 48 -106.83 1.05 -25.21
CA CYS A 48 -105.73 0.17 -25.66
C CYS A 48 -104.55 0.96 -26.25
N VAL A 49 -104.84 2.04 -27.00
CA VAL A 49 -103.80 2.92 -27.56
C VAL A 49 -103.11 3.69 -26.44
N GLY A 50 -103.86 4.20 -25.46
CA GLY A 50 -103.32 4.83 -24.27
C GLY A 50 -102.41 3.90 -23.45
N ALA A 51 -102.82 2.64 -23.25
CA ALA A 51 -102.04 1.67 -22.50
C ALA A 51 -100.70 1.30 -23.18
N ILE A 52 -100.69 1.18 -24.52
CA ILE A 52 -99.47 0.88 -25.28
C ILE A 52 -98.54 2.10 -25.33
N ALA A 53 -99.08 3.30 -25.51
CA ALA A 53 -98.29 4.53 -25.45
C ALA A 53 -97.65 4.72 -24.06
N LEU A 54 -98.39 4.43 -22.99
CA LEU A 54 -97.88 4.48 -21.63
C LEU A 54 -96.78 3.42 -21.39
N MET A 55 -96.96 2.19 -21.86
CA MET A 55 -95.94 1.14 -21.78
C MET A 55 -94.66 1.51 -22.55
N LEU A 56 -94.77 2.09 -23.74
CA LEU A 56 -93.61 2.54 -24.52
C LEU A 56 -92.87 3.70 -23.83
N LEU A 57 -93.59 4.64 -23.20
CA LEU A 57 -92.98 5.70 -22.39
C LEU A 57 -92.25 5.14 -21.16
N VAL A 58 -92.85 4.17 -20.47
CA VAL A 58 -92.22 3.50 -19.31
C VAL A 58 -90.99 2.69 -19.74
N LEU A 59 -91.05 1.97 -20.85
CA LEU A 59 -89.91 1.22 -21.39
C LEU A 59 -88.80 2.15 -21.88
N GLY A 60 -89.14 3.28 -22.51
CA GLY A 60 -88.18 4.31 -22.90
C GLY A 60 -87.47 4.93 -21.70
N ALA A 61 -88.22 5.29 -20.65
CA ALA A 61 -87.65 5.80 -19.40
C ALA A 61 -86.78 4.75 -18.68
N TYR A 62 -87.18 3.47 -18.71
CA TYR A 62 -86.40 2.38 -18.14
C TYR A 62 -85.08 2.15 -18.89
N ALA A 63 -85.12 2.14 -20.23
CA ALA A 63 -83.93 1.98 -21.07
C ALA A 63 -82.95 3.14 -20.92
N ASP A 64 -83.45 4.38 -20.82
CA ASP A 64 -82.61 5.56 -20.60
C ASP A 64 -81.97 5.57 -19.20
N HIS A 65 -82.73 5.14 -18.19
CA HIS A 65 -82.22 4.97 -16.83
C HIS A 65 -81.16 3.85 -16.73
N GLU A 66 -81.34 2.72 -17.41
CA GLU A 66 -80.34 1.65 -17.47
C GLU A 66 -79.08 2.06 -18.24
N SER A 67 -79.22 2.71 -19.39
CA SER A 67 -78.09 3.25 -20.16
C SER A 67 -77.29 4.25 -19.33
N SER A 68 -77.98 5.16 -18.62
CA SER A 68 -77.37 6.12 -17.72
C SER A 68 -76.63 5.45 -16.55
N ARG A 69 -77.19 4.37 -15.97
CA ARG A 69 -76.52 3.57 -14.95
C ARG A 69 -75.31 2.82 -15.48
N MET A 70 -75.37 2.28 -16.69
CA MET A 70 -74.26 1.57 -17.30
C MET A 70 -73.11 2.53 -17.61
N HIS A 71 -73.41 3.71 -18.17
CA HIS A 71 -72.43 4.76 -18.42
C HIS A 71 -71.83 5.33 -17.13
N SER A 72 -72.62 5.52 -16.07
CA SER A 72 -72.08 5.98 -14.78
C SER A 72 -71.13 4.95 -14.17
N ARG A 73 -71.46 3.65 -14.23
CA ARG A 73 -70.58 2.57 -13.78
C ARG A 73 -69.30 2.47 -14.61
N MET A 74 -69.38 2.58 -15.94
CA MET A 74 -68.18 2.57 -16.78
C MET A 74 -67.28 3.76 -16.50
N ARG A 75 -67.84 4.98 -16.38
CA ARG A 75 -67.06 6.18 -16.02
C ARG A 75 -66.40 6.04 -14.65
N ALA A 76 -67.12 5.49 -13.66
CA ALA A 76 -66.55 5.21 -12.35
C ALA A 76 -65.41 4.19 -12.42
N GLY A 77 -65.57 3.10 -13.19
CA GLY A 77 -64.52 2.09 -13.37
C GLY A 77 -63.27 2.63 -14.08
N VAL A 78 -63.46 3.42 -15.14
CA VAL A 78 -62.34 4.05 -15.88
C VAL A 78 -61.60 5.08 -15.03
N THR A 79 -62.32 5.91 -14.28
CA THR A 79 -61.69 6.91 -13.39
C THR A 79 -60.92 6.25 -12.26
N ALA A 80 -61.46 5.19 -11.64
CA ALA A 80 -60.75 4.40 -10.63
C ALA A 80 -59.48 3.76 -11.21
N ARG A 81 -59.55 3.17 -12.41
CA ARG A 81 -58.38 2.55 -13.04
C ARG A 81 -57.31 3.58 -13.44
N LEU A 82 -57.72 4.75 -13.92
CA LEU A 82 -56.79 5.85 -14.21
C LEU A 82 -56.11 6.38 -12.94
N GLN A 83 -56.83 6.45 -11.83
CA GLN A 83 -56.26 6.86 -10.54
C GLN A 83 -55.23 5.83 -10.06
N GLU A 84 -55.56 4.54 -10.10
CA GLU A 84 -54.62 3.46 -9.75
C GLU A 84 -53.35 3.51 -10.62
N LEU A 85 -53.50 3.74 -11.94
CA LEU A 85 -52.34 3.88 -12.84
C LEU A 85 -51.49 5.12 -12.54
N ARG A 86 -52.12 6.24 -12.15
CA ARG A 86 -51.37 7.44 -11.72
C ARG A 86 -50.59 7.20 -10.45
N GLU A 87 -51.19 6.53 -9.47
CA GLU A 87 -50.51 6.18 -8.21
C GLU A 87 -49.34 5.22 -8.47
N ARG A 88 -49.55 4.18 -9.29
CA ARG A 88 -48.48 3.26 -9.70
C ARG A 88 -47.35 3.97 -10.46
N ASN A 89 -47.68 4.85 -11.41
CA ASN A 89 -46.67 5.64 -12.13
C ASN A 89 -45.93 6.60 -11.19
N GLY A 90 -46.62 7.18 -10.21
CA GLY A 90 -46.01 7.98 -9.16
C GLY A 90 -44.98 7.19 -8.37
N LEU A 91 -45.35 6.01 -7.87
CA LEU A 91 -44.46 5.11 -7.13
C LEU A 91 -43.25 4.66 -7.97
N LEU A 92 -43.47 4.27 -9.23
CA LEU A 92 -42.39 3.89 -10.14
C LEU A 92 -41.43 5.06 -10.40
N SER A 93 -41.95 6.28 -10.55
CA SER A 93 -41.10 7.47 -10.74
C SER A 93 -40.23 7.75 -9.51
N GLN A 94 -40.78 7.59 -8.30
CA GLN A 94 -40.03 7.72 -7.05
C GLN A 94 -38.97 6.65 -6.91
N GLN A 95 -39.30 5.39 -7.22
CA GLN A 95 -38.34 4.27 -7.20
C GLN A 95 -37.20 4.48 -8.20
N LEU A 96 -37.51 4.91 -9.42
CA LEU A 96 -36.49 5.22 -10.44
C LEU A 96 -35.58 6.37 -10.02
N PHE A 97 -36.14 7.40 -9.37
CA PHE A 97 -35.35 8.50 -8.85
C PHE A 97 -34.41 8.04 -7.73
N ALA A 98 -34.91 7.27 -6.76
CA ALA A 98 -34.09 6.70 -5.69
C ALA A 98 -32.99 5.78 -6.23
N ALA A 99 -33.31 4.91 -7.20
CA ALA A 99 -32.35 4.03 -7.85
C ALA A 99 -31.24 4.81 -8.58
N ARG A 100 -31.60 5.89 -9.29
CA ARG A 100 -30.61 6.77 -9.95
C ARG A 100 -29.71 7.48 -8.94
N GLN A 101 -30.25 7.93 -7.81
CA GLN A 101 -29.42 8.52 -6.76
C GLN A 101 -28.46 7.50 -6.16
N ALA A 102 -28.93 6.29 -5.86
CA ALA A 102 -28.10 5.20 -5.37
C ALA A 102 -26.94 4.88 -6.33
N LEU A 103 -27.23 4.79 -7.64
CA LEU A 103 -26.21 4.54 -8.67
C LEU A 103 -25.16 5.66 -8.72
N ARG A 104 -25.57 6.93 -8.63
CA ARG A 104 -24.61 8.05 -8.57
C ARG A 104 -23.70 7.96 -7.35
N HIS A 105 -24.23 7.52 -6.21
CA HIS A 105 -23.43 7.33 -5.00
C HIS A 105 -22.44 6.17 -5.13
N THR A 106 -22.81 5.07 -5.79
CA THR A 106 -21.88 3.96 -6.04
C THR A 106 -20.80 4.36 -7.03
N GLU A 107 -21.13 5.01 -8.13
CA GLU A 107 -20.14 5.53 -9.09
C GLU A 107 -19.16 6.53 -8.45
N ALA A 108 -19.65 7.39 -7.55
CA ALA A 108 -18.79 8.32 -6.82
C ALA A 108 -17.82 7.59 -5.87
N ARG A 109 -18.29 6.53 -5.20
CA ARG A 109 -17.43 5.67 -4.35
C ARG A 109 -16.38 4.95 -5.17
N GLU A 110 -16.74 4.39 -6.32
CA GLU A 110 -15.80 3.72 -7.23
C GLU A 110 -14.74 4.69 -7.76
N ARG A 111 -15.14 5.90 -8.19
CA ARG A 111 -14.20 6.95 -8.61
C ARG A 111 -13.22 7.33 -7.49
N CYS A 112 -13.71 7.47 -6.26
CA CYS A 112 -12.85 7.75 -5.10
C CYS A 112 -11.89 6.58 -4.81
N GLY A 113 -12.36 5.34 -4.93
CA GLY A 113 -11.55 4.13 -4.79
C GLY A 113 -10.44 4.06 -5.83
N LEU A 114 -10.75 4.30 -7.10
CA LEU A 114 -9.78 4.31 -8.20
C LEU A 114 -8.72 5.39 -8.02
N ALA A 115 -9.12 6.62 -7.67
CA ALA A 115 -8.17 7.70 -7.40
C ALA A 115 -7.21 7.36 -6.24
N ARG A 116 -7.70 6.65 -5.21
CA ARG A 116 -6.84 6.16 -4.12
C ARG A 116 -5.86 5.09 -4.58
N ILE A 117 -6.29 4.17 -5.44
CA ILE A 117 -5.41 3.14 -6.01
C ILE A 117 -4.30 3.77 -6.86
N GLU A 118 -4.63 4.77 -7.69
CA GLU A 118 -3.66 5.51 -8.51
C GLU A 118 -2.63 6.24 -7.63
N MET A 119 -3.09 6.96 -6.60
CA MET A 119 -2.20 7.63 -5.64
C MET A 119 -1.26 6.63 -4.94
N LEU A 120 -1.79 5.47 -4.51
CA LEU A 120 -0.97 4.43 -3.89
C LEU A 120 0.05 3.84 -4.86
N ARG A 121 -0.32 3.67 -6.14
CA ARG A 121 0.59 3.19 -7.18
C ARG A 121 1.73 4.17 -7.41
N GLU A 122 1.46 5.46 -7.53
CA GLU A 122 2.50 6.50 -7.64
C GLU A 122 3.43 6.49 -6.43
N LYS A 123 2.88 6.38 -5.22
CA LYS A 123 3.66 6.27 -3.99
C LYS A 123 4.55 5.04 -3.96
N LEU A 124 4.07 3.88 -4.45
CA LEU A 124 4.87 2.66 -4.55
C LEU A 124 6.02 2.80 -5.55
N ILE A 125 5.79 3.50 -6.68
CA ILE A 125 6.85 3.79 -7.66
C ILE A 125 7.94 4.66 -7.04
N GLU A 126 7.57 5.71 -6.30
CA GLU A 126 8.56 6.58 -5.64
C GLU A 126 9.33 5.83 -4.54
N LEU A 127 8.66 5.00 -3.75
CA LEU A 127 9.34 4.16 -2.75
C LEU A 127 10.31 3.16 -3.39
N ALA A 128 9.95 2.57 -4.54
CA ALA A 128 10.85 1.70 -5.29
C ALA A 128 12.09 2.46 -5.77
N ARG A 129 11.90 3.68 -6.30
CA ARG A 129 13.00 4.54 -6.74
C ARG A 129 13.95 4.90 -5.58
N GLN A 130 13.40 5.23 -4.41
CA GLN A 130 14.18 5.53 -3.21
C GLN A 130 14.98 4.31 -2.74
N ARG A 131 14.37 3.12 -2.76
CA ARG A 131 15.06 1.87 -2.42
C ARG A 131 16.22 1.60 -3.39
N ASP A 132 16.00 1.75 -4.69
CA ASP A 132 17.02 1.45 -5.69
C ASP A 132 18.18 2.48 -5.65
N GLU A 133 17.92 3.74 -5.27
CA GLU A 133 18.98 4.71 -4.96
C GLU A 133 19.78 4.32 -3.71
N ALA A 134 19.09 3.90 -2.63
CA ALA A 134 19.75 3.47 -1.41
C ALA A 134 20.65 2.24 -1.64
N ILE A 135 20.18 1.26 -2.42
CA ILE A 135 20.98 0.09 -2.81
C ILE A 135 22.22 0.53 -3.58
N ARG A 136 22.07 1.39 -4.60
CA ARG A 136 23.22 1.90 -5.37
C ARG A 136 24.24 2.63 -4.49
N SER A 137 23.79 3.43 -3.54
CA SER A 137 24.69 4.12 -2.61
C SER A 137 25.41 3.16 -1.66
N ALA A 138 24.75 2.09 -1.22
CA ALA A 138 25.35 1.06 -0.38
C ALA A 138 26.37 0.23 -1.15
N ASP A 139 26.08 -0.13 -2.40
CA ASP A 139 27.00 -0.85 -3.27
C ASP A 139 28.28 -0.02 -3.55
N GLN A 140 28.13 1.30 -3.79
CA GLN A 140 29.27 2.20 -3.94
C GLN A 140 30.13 2.27 -2.68
N ALA A 141 29.51 2.42 -1.51
CA ALA A 141 30.23 2.43 -0.24
C ALA A 141 30.93 1.08 0.05
N ALA A 142 30.35 -0.04 -0.40
CA ALA A 142 30.97 -1.35 -0.27
C ALA A 142 32.21 -1.48 -1.15
N VAL A 143 32.15 -1.04 -2.42
CA VAL A 143 33.31 -1.03 -3.32
C VAL A 143 34.42 -0.13 -2.79
N GLU A 144 34.09 1.08 -2.32
CA GLU A 144 35.07 1.98 -1.69
C GLU A 144 35.72 1.36 -0.44
N GLY A 145 34.94 0.60 0.34
CA GLY A 145 35.45 -0.14 1.49
C GLY A 145 36.39 -1.29 1.08
N GLU A 146 36.07 -2.03 0.03
CA GLU A 146 36.93 -3.09 -0.52
C GLU A 146 38.25 -2.52 -1.06
N ASP A 147 38.21 -1.40 -1.79
CA ASP A 147 39.39 -0.72 -2.29
C ASP A 147 40.30 -0.24 -1.14
N LEU A 148 39.70 0.26 -0.05
CA LEU A 148 40.45 0.71 1.13
C LEU A 148 41.11 -0.48 1.85
N LEU A 149 40.40 -1.60 1.99
CA LEU A 149 40.97 -2.82 2.56
C LEU A 149 42.12 -3.36 1.71
N GLY A 150 41.96 -3.38 0.38
CA GLY A 150 43.06 -3.77 -0.52
C GLY A 150 44.28 -2.86 -0.42
N ALA A 151 44.07 -1.55 -0.27
CA ALA A 151 45.17 -0.60 -0.07
C ALA A 151 45.90 -0.83 1.27
N LEU A 152 45.17 -1.18 2.33
CA LEU A 152 45.75 -1.55 3.62
C LEU A 152 46.54 -2.87 3.53
N ASP A 153 46.00 -3.89 2.85
CA ASP A 153 46.71 -5.15 2.61
C ASP A 153 48.03 -4.93 1.84
N ASP A 154 48.02 -4.04 0.84
CA ASP A 154 49.22 -3.65 0.09
C ASP A 154 50.25 -2.91 0.97
N GLU A 155 49.79 -2.08 1.90
CA GLU A 155 50.65 -1.36 2.86
C GLU A 155 51.27 -2.33 3.88
N ASP A 156 50.48 -3.23 4.44
CA ASP A 156 50.94 -4.29 5.34
C ASP A 156 51.97 -5.21 4.66
N ALA A 157 51.73 -5.60 3.40
CA ALA A 157 52.68 -6.41 2.63
C ALA A 157 54.03 -5.69 2.42
N ARG A 158 54.00 -4.37 2.20
CA ARG A 158 55.24 -3.56 2.10
C ARG A 158 55.97 -3.46 3.43
N LEU A 159 55.25 -3.22 4.53
CA LEU A 159 55.85 -3.19 5.88
C LEU A 159 56.50 -4.53 6.23
N GLN A 160 55.88 -5.65 5.88
CA GLN A 160 56.46 -6.98 6.07
C GLN A 160 57.77 -7.18 5.29
N LEU A 161 57.83 -6.74 4.02
CA LEU A 161 59.06 -6.79 3.22
C LEU A 161 60.17 -5.91 3.81
N ASP A 162 59.83 -4.71 4.28
CA ASP A 162 60.78 -3.80 4.92
C ASP A 162 61.33 -4.41 6.21
N ILE A 163 60.50 -5.10 7.00
CA ILE A 163 60.94 -5.84 8.19
C ILE A 163 61.88 -6.98 7.83
N GLU A 164 61.56 -7.79 6.81
CA GLU A 164 62.43 -8.88 6.37
C GLU A 164 63.81 -8.34 5.93
N PHE A 165 63.82 -7.23 5.19
CA PHE A 165 65.06 -6.56 4.80
C PHE A 165 65.84 -6.02 6.01
N LEU A 166 65.16 -5.41 6.98
CA LEU A 166 65.77 -4.88 8.20
C LEU A 166 66.27 -6.01 9.13
N GLU A 167 65.58 -7.15 9.20
CA GLU A 167 66.04 -8.35 9.93
C GLU A 167 67.35 -8.87 9.32
N ASP A 168 67.42 -9.03 8.01
CA ASP A 168 68.64 -9.48 7.31
C ASP A 168 69.80 -8.48 7.50
N LEU A 169 69.51 -7.18 7.44
CA LEU A 169 70.50 -6.14 7.68
C LEU A 169 71.00 -6.16 9.14
N ALA A 170 70.11 -6.39 10.11
CA ALA A 170 70.47 -6.49 11.52
C ALA A 170 71.31 -7.75 11.82
N VAL A 171 71.13 -8.83 11.07
CA VAL A 171 71.98 -10.04 11.15
C VAL A 171 73.37 -9.76 10.59
N ARG A 172 73.46 -9.06 9.45
CA ARG A 172 74.75 -8.69 8.83
C ARG A 172 75.51 -7.62 9.61
N HIS A 173 74.80 -6.76 10.33
CA HIS A 173 75.36 -5.65 11.10
C HIS A 173 74.85 -5.69 12.55
N PRO A 174 75.28 -6.67 13.36
CA PRO A 174 74.72 -6.91 14.70
C PRO A 174 74.97 -5.75 15.68
N ASP A 175 76.02 -4.96 15.46
CA ASP A 175 76.42 -3.84 16.33
C ASP A 175 75.94 -2.47 15.79
N ASP A 176 75.08 -2.44 14.78
CA ASP A 176 74.49 -1.19 14.28
C ASP A 176 73.17 -0.89 15.02
N ALA A 177 73.25 0.06 15.94
CA ALA A 177 72.11 0.47 16.75
C ALA A 177 71.01 1.19 15.95
N GLU A 178 71.33 1.85 14.83
CA GLU A 178 70.35 2.55 14.00
C GLU A 178 69.48 1.56 13.23
N ILE A 179 70.08 0.47 12.73
CA ILE A 179 69.34 -0.62 12.08
C ILE A 179 68.35 -1.25 13.07
N ARG A 180 68.77 -1.49 14.31
CA ARG A 180 67.91 -2.06 15.35
C ARG A 180 66.78 -1.13 15.77
N ILE A 181 67.02 0.19 15.84
CA ILE A 181 65.92 1.17 16.03
C ILE A 181 64.91 1.08 14.90
N ARG A 182 65.37 1.09 13.64
CA ARG A 182 64.46 1.07 12.49
C ARG A 182 63.61 -0.19 12.48
N LEU A 183 64.20 -1.33 12.81
CA LEU A 183 63.49 -2.60 12.94
C LEU A 183 62.47 -2.57 14.08
N ALA A 184 62.82 -2.00 15.25
CA ALA A 184 61.87 -1.82 16.34
C ALA A 184 60.71 -0.87 15.97
N SER A 185 61.00 0.21 15.23
CA SER A 185 59.97 1.13 14.71
C SER A 185 59.02 0.43 13.74
N ALA A 186 59.56 -0.34 12.78
CA ALA A 186 58.76 -1.09 11.82
C ALA A 186 57.83 -2.10 12.51
N TYR A 187 58.29 -2.77 13.57
CA TYR A 187 57.41 -3.62 14.39
C TYR A 187 56.34 -2.86 15.16
N SER A 188 56.59 -1.62 15.58
CA SER A 188 55.59 -0.79 16.25
C SER A 188 54.49 -0.31 15.31
N GLU A 189 54.77 -0.23 14.00
CA GLU A 189 53.83 0.20 12.97
C GLU A 189 52.87 -0.93 12.54
N LEU A 190 53.23 -2.20 12.75
CA LEU A 190 52.38 -3.35 12.46
C LEU A 190 51.22 -3.59 13.44
N ASP A 191 51.07 -2.74 14.47
CA ASP A 191 50.00 -2.72 15.51
C ASP A 191 49.35 -4.07 15.87
N ALA A 192 50.17 -5.12 15.98
CA ALA A 192 49.75 -6.46 16.35
C ALA A 192 50.52 -6.90 17.59
N SER A 193 49.80 -7.27 18.65
CA SER A 193 50.36 -7.68 19.95
C SER A 193 51.46 -8.75 19.83
N ASP A 194 51.39 -9.54 18.76
CA ASP A 194 52.27 -10.65 18.44
C ASP A 194 53.73 -10.22 18.17
N TYR A 195 53.95 -8.96 17.77
CA TYR A 195 55.29 -8.42 17.49
C TYR A 195 55.89 -7.59 18.62
N SER A 196 55.15 -7.37 19.71
CA SER A 196 55.60 -6.60 20.88
C SER A 196 56.91 -7.12 21.48
N SER A 197 57.09 -8.44 21.52
CA SER A 197 58.30 -9.08 22.02
C SER A 197 59.52 -8.82 21.13
N LYS A 198 59.34 -8.90 19.80
CA LYS A 198 60.40 -8.58 18.83
C LYS A 198 60.78 -7.11 18.88
N MET A 199 59.78 -6.22 18.92
CA MET A 199 60.01 -4.78 19.08
C MET A 199 60.88 -4.49 20.32
N LEU A 200 60.50 -5.04 21.48
CA LEU A 200 61.23 -4.85 22.73
C LEU A 200 62.65 -5.44 22.68
N GLU A 201 62.83 -6.61 22.07
CA GLU A 201 64.15 -7.23 21.88
C GLU A 201 65.08 -6.35 21.05
N HIS A 202 64.62 -5.82 19.92
CA HIS A 202 65.42 -4.97 19.04
C HIS A 202 65.69 -3.59 19.66
N ALA A 203 64.69 -3.00 20.34
CA ALA A 203 64.86 -1.76 21.10
C ALA A 203 65.90 -1.92 22.22
N ARG A 204 65.84 -3.03 22.96
CA ARG A 204 66.83 -3.35 24.00
C ARG A 204 68.24 -3.46 23.43
N ARG A 205 68.42 -4.25 22.38
CA ARG A 205 69.74 -4.41 21.75
C ARG A 205 70.29 -3.09 21.20
N ALA A 206 69.44 -2.18 20.71
CA ALA A 206 69.88 -0.86 20.30
C ALA A 206 70.43 -0.03 21.48
N LEU A 207 69.79 -0.12 22.66
CA LEU A 207 70.23 0.57 23.88
C LEU A 207 71.49 -0.05 24.49
N ASP A 208 71.67 -1.37 24.37
CA ASP A 208 72.90 -2.05 24.80
C ASP A 208 74.11 -1.60 23.97
N ILE A 209 73.89 -1.22 22.69
CA ILE A 209 74.94 -0.69 21.81
C ILE A 209 75.18 0.80 22.06
N ASP A 210 74.13 1.63 22.07
CA ASP A 210 74.23 3.06 22.37
C ASP A 210 73.07 3.54 23.28
N PRO A 211 73.34 3.75 24.58
CA PRO A 211 72.34 4.24 25.53
C PRO A 211 71.75 5.62 25.19
N ARG A 212 72.42 6.43 24.36
CA ARG A 212 71.94 7.77 23.99
C ARG A 212 70.74 7.75 23.06
N LEU A 213 70.45 6.61 22.46
CA LEU A 213 69.32 6.39 21.56
C LEU A 213 67.97 6.30 22.29
N TYR A 214 68.01 6.26 23.61
CA TYR A 214 66.86 6.19 24.49
C TYR A 214 65.71 7.17 24.15
N PRO A 215 65.92 8.47 23.87
CA PRO A 215 64.83 9.38 23.50
C PRO A 215 64.13 9.01 22.18
N ARG A 216 64.86 8.38 21.25
CA ARG A 216 64.29 7.88 19.98
C ARG A 216 63.49 6.62 20.26
N VAL A 217 64.05 5.68 21.03
CA VAL A 217 63.36 4.44 21.45
C VAL A 217 62.06 4.72 22.20
N ARG A 218 62.07 5.71 23.08
CA ARG A 218 60.88 6.18 23.80
C ARG A 218 59.76 6.66 22.87
N ARG A 219 60.08 7.29 21.74
CA ARG A 219 59.07 7.91 20.85
C ARG A 219 58.13 6.86 20.26
N PHE A 220 58.63 5.67 19.92
CA PHE A 220 57.79 4.60 19.36
C PHE A 220 57.24 3.64 20.43
N LEU A 221 57.91 3.46 21.57
CA LEU A 221 57.35 2.73 22.72
C LEU A 221 56.17 3.47 23.40
N GLY A 222 56.18 4.81 23.38
CA GLY A 222 55.07 5.62 23.93
C GLY A 222 53.81 5.62 23.05
N ALA A 223 53.91 5.20 21.79
CA ALA A 223 52.76 5.09 20.88
C ALA A 223 51.97 3.79 21.06
N SER A 224 52.56 2.76 21.69
CA SER A 224 52.02 1.40 21.82
C SER A 224 51.35 1.09 23.18
N GLY A 225 51.04 2.11 24.00
CA GLY A 225 50.07 1.99 25.10
C GLY A 225 50.51 1.27 26.39
N GLY A 226 51.77 0.89 26.56
CA GLY A 226 52.25 0.13 27.74
C GLY A 226 52.97 0.95 28.83
N SER A 227 52.64 2.24 29.01
CA SER A 227 53.65 3.21 29.49
C SER A 227 53.68 3.58 30.98
N ASP A 228 52.73 3.25 31.83
CA ASP A 228 52.70 3.86 33.18
C ASP A 228 53.88 3.45 34.10
N GLU A 229 54.28 2.17 34.07
CA GLU A 229 55.32 1.63 34.95
C GLU A 229 56.73 1.83 34.38
N LEU A 230 56.84 1.72 33.05
CA LEU A 230 58.04 2.07 32.29
C LEU A 230 58.36 3.56 32.46
N ASP A 231 57.36 4.44 32.34
CA ASP A 231 57.52 5.89 32.51
C ASP A 231 57.96 6.25 33.94
N GLY A 232 57.51 5.50 34.95
CA GLY A 232 57.92 5.70 36.36
C GLY A 232 59.36 5.28 36.67
N LEU A 233 59.91 4.26 35.99
CA LEU A 233 61.33 3.90 36.07
C LEU A 233 62.22 4.91 35.33
N ILE A 234 61.73 5.36 34.17
CA ILE A 234 62.36 6.37 33.32
C ILE A 234 62.49 7.71 34.04
N ALA A 235 61.43 8.20 34.68
CA ALA A 235 61.46 9.47 35.41
C ALA A 235 62.55 9.47 36.49
N ARG A 236 62.67 8.37 37.24
CA ARG A 236 63.68 8.20 38.29
C ARG A 236 65.11 8.11 37.77
N LEU A 237 65.30 7.68 36.52
CA LEU A 237 66.61 7.61 35.88
C LEU A 237 67.02 8.91 35.22
N LEU A 238 66.12 9.61 34.54
CA LEU A 238 66.39 10.93 33.98
C LEU A 238 66.68 11.95 35.09
N GLU A 239 65.97 11.86 36.22
CA GLU A 239 66.19 12.69 37.40
C GLU A 239 67.55 12.37 38.09
N ARG A 240 68.01 11.13 38.01
CA ARG A 240 69.29 10.68 38.61
C ARG A 240 70.50 10.85 37.68
N ALA A 241 70.28 10.77 36.37
CA ALA A 241 71.30 11.02 35.37
C ALA A 241 71.60 12.52 35.30
N GLY A 242 70.59 13.41 35.18
CA GLY A 242 70.84 14.79 34.76
C GLY A 242 71.61 14.84 33.42
N ASP A 243 72.08 16.01 33.00
CA ASP A 243 72.80 16.20 31.71
C ASP A 243 74.14 15.42 31.56
N ARG A 244 74.47 14.51 32.48
CA ARG A 244 75.65 13.64 32.35
C ARG A 244 75.29 12.29 31.74
N PRO A 245 76.18 11.72 30.92
CA PRO A 245 75.99 10.38 30.39
C PRO A 245 75.91 9.36 31.52
N LEU A 246 75.01 8.38 31.35
CA LEU A 246 74.88 7.23 32.23
C LEU A 246 76.21 6.47 32.30
N THR A 247 76.61 6.10 33.50
CA THR A 247 77.76 5.21 33.69
C THR A 247 77.40 3.79 33.24
N ALA A 248 78.40 2.98 32.88
CA ALA A 248 78.19 1.59 32.44
C ALA A 248 77.42 0.76 33.49
N ASP A 249 77.60 1.03 34.78
CA ASP A 249 76.88 0.35 35.86
C ASP A 249 75.43 0.83 36.02
N GLU A 250 75.15 2.13 35.82
CA GLU A 250 73.78 2.66 35.80
C GLU A 250 73.00 2.11 34.59
N SER A 251 73.66 2.02 33.44
CA SER A 251 73.09 1.42 32.23
C SER A 251 72.80 -0.07 32.43
N ARG A 252 73.71 -0.81 33.09
CA ARG A 252 73.53 -2.24 33.37
C ARG A 252 72.36 -2.49 34.34
N ARG A 253 72.26 -1.73 35.43
CA ARG A 253 71.14 -1.85 36.39
C ARG A 253 69.79 -1.52 35.76
N PHE A 254 69.76 -0.53 34.87
CA PHE A 254 68.54 -0.20 34.15
C PHE A 254 68.13 -1.32 33.19
N SER A 255 69.07 -1.89 32.43
CA SER A 255 68.82 -3.06 31.57
C SER A 255 68.26 -4.24 32.38
N GLU A 256 68.79 -4.48 33.58
CA GLU A 256 68.29 -5.51 34.51
C GLU A 256 66.88 -5.22 35.09
N ASP A 257 66.56 -3.96 35.34
CA ASP A 257 65.22 -3.55 35.82
C ASP A 257 64.16 -3.66 34.72
N VAL A 258 64.52 -3.32 33.47
CA VAL A 258 63.67 -3.53 32.29
C VAL A 258 63.42 -5.03 32.08
N ASP A 259 64.46 -5.87 32.21
CA ASP A 259 64.34 -7.33 32.10
C ASP A 259 63.35 -7.95 33.08
N ARG A 260 63.39 -7.48 34.34
CA ARG A 260 62.45 -7.92 35.38
C ARG A 260 61.01 -7.58 34.98
N MET A 261 60.81 -6.37 34.47
CA MET A 261 59.48 -5.87 34.10
C MET A 261 58.91 -6.59 32.87
N VAL A 262 59.74 -6.84 31.86
CA VAL A 262 59.35 -7.61 30.65
C VAL A 262 58.98 -9.04 31.05
N HIS A 263 59.77 -9.70 31.90
CA HIS A 263 59.46 -11.04 32.37
C HIS A 263 58.16 -11.11 33.21
N GLU A 264 57.86 -10.09 34.01
CA GLU A 264 56.63 -10.01 34.81
C GLU A 264 55.38 -9.71 33.97
N SER A 265 55.55 -9.09 32.79
CA SER A 265 54.46 -8.72 31.88
C SER A 265 54.09 -9.85 30.92
N VAL A 266 55.07 -10.64 30.47
CA VAL A 266 54.86 -11.82 29.61
C VAL A 266 54.26 -13.01 30.38
N GLY A 267 54.29 -12.97 31.72
CA GLY A 267 53.72 -14.00 32.59
C GLY A 267 52.24 -13.82 32.97
N ARG A 268 51.54 -12.79 32.47
CA ARG A 268 50.13 -12.51 32.75
C ARG A 268 49.24 -12.68 31.53
#